data_AF-A0A5C3MKQ5-F1
#
_entry.id   AF-A0A5C3MKQ5-F1
#
_cell.length_a   1.000
_cell.length_b   1.000
_cell.length_c   1.000
_cell.angle_alpha   90.00
_cell.angle_beta   90.00
_cell.angle_gamma   90.00
#
_symmetry.space_group_name_H-M   'P 1'
#
loop_
_entity.id
_entity.type
_entity.pdbx_description
1 polymer ?
#
loop_
_entity_poly.entity_id
_entity_poly.type
_entity_poly.pdbx_seq_one_letter_code
_entity_poly.pdbx_strand_id
1 'polypeptide(L)'
;MSQNGNGNGNGNGNGNQQGTPQQTAQQSQQTQAPSSSSSTISLIPQTAPAGGITITQPPQSATSFYKIAPSQVITFGWNMTNVLSTPAHLTVSAVCENGNTYPVGPTDGVIDGTASSVVWDIYSYQQNHPNTPLAQATYTLHISDERGLSAPRAPGKLEPNTGLQFALYTPQPYTALSDGWSCAACNSATSIASHPAFISIFVSLLVMFLSGVHLVRHSR
;
A
#
# COMPACT_ATOMS: atom_id res chain seq x y z
N MET A 1 -20.00 -62.68 61.00
CA MET A 1 -21.12 -62.32 60.09
C MET A 1 -20.63 -62.54 58.67
N SER A 2 -20.91 -63.71 58.07
CA SER A 2 -21.93 -63.96 57.02
C SER A 2 -21.63 -63.21 55.71
N GLN A 3 -21.08 -63.89 54.68
CA GLN A 3 -21.77 -64.41 53.46
C GLN A 3 -22.52 -63.30 52.69
N ASN A 4 -22.40 -63.08 51.37
CA ASN A 4 -22.59 -64.01 50.23
C ASN A 4 -22.27 -63.21 48.93
N GLY A 5 -21.47 -63.66 47.94
CA GLY A 5 -21.88 -64.44 46.72
C GLY A 5 -22.53 -63.53 45.65
N ASN A 6 -22.28 -63.52 44.33
CA ASN A 6 -21.90 -64.50 43.30
C ASN A 6 -21.70 -63.67 41.99
N GLY A 7 -20.67 -63.75 41.13
CA GLY A 7 -20.21 -64.89 40.33
C GLY A 7 -20.89 -64.90 38.95
N ASN A 8 -20.13 -64.72 37.85
CA ASN A 8 -19.95 -65.70 36.76
C ASN A 8 -19.40 -65.06 35.46
N GLY A 9 -18.20 -65.49 35.05
CA GLY A 9 -17.77 -65.39 33.65
C GLY A 9 -17.98 -66.74 32.97
N ASN A 10 -17.96 -66.79 31.63
CA ASN A 10 -17.42 -67.93 30.90
C ASN A 10 -17.21 -67.62 29.43
N GLY A 11 -16.11 -68.12 28.87
CA GLY A 11 -15.89 -68.24 27.43
C GLY A 11 -16.16 -69.66 26.94
N ASN A 12 -16.44 -69.78 25.64
CA ASN A 12 -16.13 -70.86 24.68
C ASN A 12 -16.98 -70.53 23.42
N GLY A 13 -16.54 -70.57 22.16
CA GLY A 13 -15.67 -71.54 21.52
C GLY A 13 -16.52 -72.41 20.58
N ASN A 14 -16.33 -72.26 19.25
CA ASN A 14 -16.35 -73.30 18.19
C ASN A 14 -17.25 -73.04 16.95
N GLY A 15 -16.65 -73.17 15.74
CA GLY A 15 -17.24 -73.95 14.63
C GLY A 15 -17.90 -73.27 13.41
N ASN A 16 -17.09 -72.97 12.37
CA ASN A 16 -17.25 -73.31 10.94
C ASN A 16 -18.49 -72.94 10.06
N GLN A 17 -18.14 -72.48 8.83
CA GLN A 17 -18.81 -72.64 7.50
C GLN A 17 -19.76 -71.55 6.94
N GLN A 18 -19.18 -70.68 6.08
CA GLN A 18 -19.39 -70.55 4.61
C GLN A 18 -20.83 -70.58 4.02
N GLY A 19 -21.24 -69.50 3.32
CA GLY A 19 -22.19 -69.55 2.19
C GLY A 19 -23.39 -68.58 2.19
N THR A 20 -23.45 -67.71 1.17
CA THR A 20 -24.51 -66.75 0.72
C THR A 20 -25.84 -67.42 0.24
N PRO A 21 -26.88 -66.69 -0.26
CA PRO A 21 -27.63 -65.54 0.29
C PRO A 21 -29.18 -65.72 0.13
N GLN A 22 -30.05 -65.13 0.98
CA GLN A 22 -31.41 -64.74 0.53
C GLN A 22 -32.09 -63.74 1.48
N GLN A 23 -32.12 -62.46 1.08
CA GLN A 23 -32.94 -61.43 1.71
C GLN A 23 -34.39 -61.56 1.24
N THR A 24 -35.31 -61.78 2.17
CA THR A 24 -36.72 -61.36 2.04
C THR A 24 -37.03 -60.44 3.21
N ALA A 25 -37.73 -59.35 2.90
CA ALA A 25 -37.95 -58.16 3.71
C ALA A 25 -38.62 -58.41 5.07
N GLN A 26 -38.28 -57.61 6.09
CA GLN A 26 -39.27 -56.75 6.73
C GLN A 26 -38.65 -55.64 7.59
N GLN A 27 -39.40 -54.56 7.60
CA GLN A 27 -39.10 -53.18 7.94
C GLN A 27 -39.32 -52.91 9.43
N SER A 28 -38.38 -52.22 10.06
CA SER A 28 -38.63 -51.43 11.27
C SER A 28 -37.80 -50.15 11.21
N GLN A 29 -38.52 -49.05 10.97
CA GLN A 29 -38.02 -47.68 10.89
C GLN A 29 -37.48 -47.22 12.25
N GLN A 30 -36.24 -46.76 12.28
CA GLN A 30 -35.73 -45.91 13.35
C GLN A 30 -35.23 -44.61 12.72
N THR A 31 -36.05 -43.57 12.83
CA THR A 31 -35.79 -42.22 12.35
C THR A 31 -34.67 -41.60 13.20
N GLN A 32 -33.43 -41.68 12.72
CA GLN A 32 -32.34 -40.86 13.26
C GLN A 32 -32.43 -39.48 12.63
N ALA A 33 -32.75 -38.47 13.43
CA ALA A 33 -32.68 -37.08 13.03
C ALA A 33 -31.21 -36.70 12.82
N PRO A 34 -30.80 -36.22 11.63
CA PRO A 34 -29.48 -35.63 11.49
C PRO A 34 -29.48 -34.28 12.20
N SER A 35 -28.61 -34.13 13.20
CA SER A 35 -28.29 -32.85 13.82
C SER A 35 -27.67 -31.94 12.76
N SER A 36 -28.50 -31.08 12.15
CA SER A 36 -28.07 -30.08 11.18
C SER A 36 -27.34 -28.96 11.91
N SER A 37 -26.01 -29.03 11.97
CA SER A 37 -25.21 -27.82 12.11
C SER A 37 -25.41 -27.00 10.84
N SER A 38 -26.31 -26.03 10.90
CA SER A 38 -26.58 -25.09 9.81
C SER A 38 -25.36 -24.18 9.64
N SER A 39 -24.35 -24.67 8.93
CA SER A 39 -23.50 -23.80 8.15
C SER A 39 -24.37 -23.35 6.99
N THR A 40 -24.85 -22.10 7.01
CA THR A 40 -25.55 -21.52 5.87
C THR A 40 -24.58 -21.48 4.69
N ILE A 41 -24.59 -22.53 3.87
CA ILE A 41 -24.03 -22.47 2.52
C ILE A 41 -24.92 -21.46 1.79
N SER A 42 -24.50 -20.19 1.78
CA SER A 42 -25.04 -19.21 0.86
C SER A 42 -24.75 -19.73 -0.55
N LEU A 43 -25.77 -20.29 -1.20
CA LEU A 43 -25.69 -20.74 -2.58
C LEU A 43 -25.53 -19.49 -3.46
N ILE A 44 -24.29 -19.09 -3.74
CA ILE A 44 -24.01 -17.94 -4.60
C ILE A 44 -24.43 -18.32 -6.03
N PRO A 45 -25.37 -17.59 -6.65
CA PRO A 45 -25.78 -17.87 -8.03
C PRO A 45 -24.58 -17.73 -8.97
N GLN A 46 -24.44 -18.66 -9.93
CA GLN A 46 -23.38 -18.55 -10.95
C GLN A 46 -23.53 -17.31 -11.85
N THR A 47 -24.73 -16.74 -11.90
CA THR A 47 -25.04 -15.50 -12.61
C THR A 47 -24.66 -14.25 -11.82
N ALA A 48 -24.25 -14.37 -10.54
CA ALA A 48 -23.85 -13.21 -9.76
C ALA A 48 -22.60 -12.56 -10.37
N PRO A 49 -22.52 -11.22 -10.41
CA PRO A 49 -21.29 -10.54 -10.81
C PRO A 49 -20.16 -10.82 -9.82
N ALA A 50 -18.92 -10.62 -10.24
CA ALA A 50 -17.80 -10.57 -9.31
C ALA A 50 -17.94 -9.34 -8.40
N GLY A 51 -17.47 -9.49 -7.17
CA GLY A 51 -17.38 -8.39 -6.23
C GLY A 51 -16.30 -7.40 -6.64
N GLY A 52 -16.44 -6.15 -6.27
CA GLY A 52 -15.48 -5.10 -6.61
C GLY A 52 -15.23 -4.15 -5.45
N ILE A 53 -14.16 -3.38 -5.57
CA ILE A 53 -13.80 -2.31 -4.64
C ILE A 53 -13.88 -0.99 -5.38
N THR A 54 -14.59 -0.03 -4.80
CA THR A 54 -14.58 1.36 -5.23
C THR A 54 -13.91 2.22 -4.17
N ILE A 55 -12.80 2.87 -4.53
CA ILE A 55 -12.04 3.73 -3.63
C ILE A 55 -12.86 4.99 -3.33
N THR A 56 -13.03 5.27 -2.03
CA THR A 56 -13.72 6.46 -1.52
C THR A 56 -12.73 7.49 -0.97
N GLN A 57 -11.56 7.04 -0.51
CA GLN A 57 -10.51 7.91 0.00
C GLN A 57 -9.12 7.38 -0.42
N PRO A 58 -8.26 8.23 -1.00
CA PRO A 58 -8.52 9.61 -1.40
C PRO A 58 -9.46 9.73 -2.61
N PRO A 59 -10.06 10.92 -2.86
CA PRO A 59 -10.82 11.18 -4.07
C PRO A 59 -9.99 10.90 -5.33
N GLN A 60 -10.54 10.11 -6.26
CA GLN A 60 -9.85 9.69 -7.49
C GLN A 60 -9.84 10.74 -8.61
N SER A 61 -10.30 11.97 -8.34
CA SER A 61 -10.34 13.06 -9.33
C SER A 61 -8.95 13.67 -9.61
N ALA A 62 -7.98 13.43 -8.75
CA ALA A 62 -6.60 13.88 -8.90
C ALA A 62 -5.64 12.97 -8.13
N THR A 63 -4.37 12.96 -8.55
CA THR A 63 -3.30 12.26 -7.82
C THR A 63 -3.12 12.86 -6.43
N SER A 64 -3.13 11.99 -5.41
CA SER A 64 -2.92 12.40 -4.02
C SER A 64 -1.44 12.33 -3.66
N PHE A 65 -0.95 13.34 -2.92
CA PHE A 65 0.43 13.44 -2.46
C PHE A 65 0.47 13.39 -0.94
N TYR A 66 1.30 12.50 -0.39
CA TYR A 66 1.45 12.33 1.05
C TYR A 66 2.88 12.57 1.49
N LYS A 67 3.00 13.33 2.58
CA LYS A 67 4.26 13.74 3.16
C LYS A 67 4.76 12.69 4.14
N ILE A 68 5.97 12.17 3.94
CA ILE A 68 6.65 11.31 4.91
C ILE A 68 7.18 12.19 6.06
N ALA A 69 6.38 12.34 7.12
CA ALA A 69 6.71 13.15 8.29
C ALA A 69 5.96 12.69 9.55
N PRO A 70 6.44 13.03 10.76
CA PRO A 70 5.75 12.69 12.02
C PRO A 70 4.30 13.20 12.03
N SER A 71 3.40 12.41 12.61
CA SER A 71 1.97 12.74 12.73
C SER A 71 1.25 12.93 11.37
N GLN A 72 1.79 12.39 10.28
CA GLN A 72 1.13 12.35 8.98
C GLN A 72 0.78 10.90 8.65
N VAL A 73 -0.50 10.55 8.81
CA VAL A 73 -1.02 9.22 8.49
C VAL A 73 -1.83 9.29 7.20
N ILE A 74 -1.77 8.22 6.41
CA ILE A 74 -2.60 8.06 5.21
C ILE A 74 -3.81 7.23 5.59
N THR A 75 -5.00 7.65 5.17
CA THR A 75 -6.21 6.83 5.26
C THR A 75 -6.66 6.45 3.86
N PHE A 76 -6.70 5.15 3.59
CA PHE A 76 -7.32 4.60 2.40
C PHE A 76 -8.70 4.08 2.78
N GLY A 77 -9.72 4.47 2.01
CA GLY A 77 -11.10 4.09 2.24
C GLY A 77 -11.73 3.57 0.96
N TRP A 78 -12.64 2.62 1.09
CA TRP A 78 -13.35 2.02 -0.04
C TRP A 78 -14.71 1.45 0.36
N ASN A 79 -15.54 1.20 -0.64
CA ASN A 79 -16.76 0.41 -0.53
C ASN A 79 -16.62 -0.87 -1.35
N MET A 80 -17.15 -1.98 -0.80
CA MET A 80 -17.27 -3.25 -1.51
C MET A 80 -18.65 -3.37 -2.14
N THR A 81 -18.70 -3.83 -3.39
CA THR A 81 -19.96 -4.08 -4.12
C THR A 81 -20.00 -5.52 -4.57
N ASN A 82 -21.17 -6.15 -4.53
CA ASN A 82 -21.40 -7.52 -5.04
C ASN A 82 -20.51 -8.62 -4.43
N VAL A 83 -19.96 -8.39 -3.23
CA VAL A 83 -19.26 -9.41 -2.45
C VAL A 83 -20.29 -10.20 -1.65
N LEU A 84 -20.58 -11.43 -2.09
CA LEU A 84 -21.53 -12.36 -1.47
C LEU A 84 -20.83 -13.45 -0.65
N SER A 85 -19.55 -13.71 -0.95
CA SER A 85 -18.63 -14.50 -0.13
C SER A 85 -17.70 -13.54 0.60
N THR A 86 -17.90 -13.36 1.89
CA THR A 86 -17.03 -12.50 2.71
C THR A 86 -15.61 -13.05 2.73
N PRO A 87 -14.59 -12.26 2.36
CA PRO A 87 -13.18 -12.64 2.49
C PRO A 87 -12.82 -12.99 3.93
N ALA A 88 -11.82 -13.85 4.12
CA ALA A 88 -11.30 -14.10 5.46
C ALA A 88 -10.45 -12.91 5.96
N HIS A 89 -9.68 -12.33 5.05
CA HIS A 89 -8.85 -11.15 5.27
C HIS A 89 -8.63 -10.43 3.93
N LEU A 90 -8.27 -9.16 4.01
CA LEU A 90 -7.75 -8.42 2.86
C LEU A 90 -6.25 -8.28 2.99
N THR A 91 -5.55 -8.40 1.88
CA THR A 91 -4.16 -8.00 1.73
C THR A 91 -4.11 -6.64 1.05
N VAL A 92 -3.53 -5.65 1.71
CA VAL A 92 -3.33 -4.30 1.21
C VAL A 92 -1.84 -4.02 1.11
N SER A 93 -1.40 -3.64 -0.08
CA SER A 93 0.00 -3.29 -0.33
C SER A 93 0.13 -2.08 -1.24
N ALA A 94 1.24 -1.36 -1.09
CA ALA A 94 1.61 -0.24 -1.94
C ALA A 94 2.77 -0.69 -2.83
N VAL A 95 2.53 -0.77 -4.13
CA VAL A 95 3.54 -1.13 -5.12
C VAL A 95 4.14 0.15 -5.67
N CYS A 96 5.42 0.37 -5.41
CA CYS A 96 6.17 1.50 -5.92
C CYS A 96 6.54 1.28 -7.38
N GLU A 97 6.66 2.36 -8.14
CA GLU A 97 7.16 2.34 -9.52
C GLU A 97 8.58 1.72 -9.64
N ASN A 98 9.38 1.72 -8.56
CA ASN A 98 10.68 1.05 -8.52
C ASN A 98 10.60 -0.48 -8.40
N GLY A 99 9.39 -1.06 -8.32
CA GLY A 99 9.15 -2.50 -8.21
C GLY A 99 9.05 -3.02 -6.76
N ASN A 100 9.36 -2.22 -5.75
CA ASN A 100 9.22 -2.63 -4.36
C ASN A 100 7.74 -2.62 -3.93
N THR A 101 7.37 -3.62 -3.13
CA THR A 101 6.03 -3.72 -2.54
C THR A 101 6.12 -3.54 -1.04
N TYR A 102 5.29 -2.65 -0.51
CA TYR A 102 5.26 -2.32 0.92
C TYR A 102 3.91 -2.70 1.52
N PRO A 103 3.86 -3.40 2.66
CA PRO A 103 2.59 -3.66 3.36
C PRO A 103 1.96 -2.35 3.84
N VAL A 104 0.65 -2.22 3.65
CA VAL A 104 -0.11 -1.03 4.04
C VAL A 104 -0.95 -1.31 5.28
N GLY A 105 -0.85 -0.43 6.26
CA GLY A 105 -1.62 -0.52 7.51
C GLY A 105 -0.80 -0.98 8.70
N PRO A 106 -1.46 -1.17 9.86
CA PRO A 106 -0.79 -1.47 11.13
C PRO A 106 -0.36 -2.94 11.27
N THR A 107 -0.86 -3.83 10.42
CA THR A 107 -0.80 -5.29 10.56
C THR A 107 -0.13 -5.96 9.35
N ASP A 108 1.03 -5.43 8.93
CA ASP A 108 1.82 -5.98 7.81
C ASP A 108 1.01 -6.23 6.54
N GLY A 109 0.04 -5.35 6.25
CA GLY A 109 -0.79 -5.43 5.05
C GLY A 109 -2.01 -6.34 5.17
N VAL A 110 -2.18 -7.09 6.26
CA VAL A 110 -3.31 -8.02 6.42
C VAL A 110 -4.35 -7.43 7.36
N ILE A 111 -5.56 -7.17 6.86
CA ILE A 111 -6.67 -6.58 7.63
C ILE A 111 -7.92 -7.46 7.55
N ASP A 112 -8.93 -7.15 8.37
CA ASP A 112 -10.20 -7.88 8.37
C ASP A 112 -10.87 -7.88 6.98
N GLY A 113 -11.47 -9.02 6.62
CA GLY A 113 -12.15 -9.21 5.32
C GLY A 113 -13.31 -8.26 5.06
N THR A 114 -13.89 -7.67 6.12
CA THR A 114 -14.98 -6.69 6.07
C THR A 114 -14.53 -5.25 6.20
N ALA A 115 -13.22 -5.00 6.37
CA ALA A 115 -12.70 -3.66 6.52
C ALA A 115 -12.99 -2.80 5.28
N SER A 116 -13.47 -1.58 5.51
CA SER A 116 -13.75 -0.57 4.50
C SER A 116 -12.69 0.55 4.46
N SER A 117 -11.70 0.48 5.35
CA SER A 117 -10.62 1.46 5.42
C SER A 117 -9.40 0.90 6.12
N VAL A 118 -8.23 1.45 5.79
CA VAL A 118 -6.97 1.20 6.50
C VAL A 118 -6.22 2.51 6.70
N VAL A 119 -5.63 2.66 7.89
CA VAL A 119 -4.76 3.78 8.24
C VAL A 119 -3.32 3.31 8.21
N TRP A 120 -2.46 4.04 7.50
CA TRP A 120 -1.05 3.73 7.35
C TRP A 120 -0.19 4.89 7.86
N ASP A 121 0.54 4.63 8.94
CA ASP A 121 1.57 5.54 9.45
C ASP A 121 2.89 5.28 8.70
N ILE A 122 3.06 5.98 7.59
CA ILE A 122 4.24 5.89 6.72
C ILE A 122 5.53 6.32 7.42
N TYR A 123 5.45 7.24 8.38
CA TYR A 123 6.63 7.71 9.09
C TYR A 123 7.12 6.64 10.05
N SER A 124 6.22 6.11 10.90
CA SER A 124 6.57 5.02 11.81
C SER A 124 6.99 3.76 11.05
N TYR A 125 6.33 3.44 9.93
CA TYR A 125 6.73 2.35 9.05
C TYR A 125 8.17 2.50 8.58
N GLN A 126 8.55 3.66 8.05
CA GLN A 126 9.92 3.91 7.56
C GLN A 126 10.96 3.80 8.67
N GLN A 127 10.65 4.31 9.88
CA GLN A 127 11.57 4.22 11.02
C GLN A 127 11.84 2.78 11.45
N ASN A 128 10.83 1.91 11.34
CA ASN A 128 10.95 0.49 11.69
C ASN A 128 11.61 -0.35 10.57
N HIS A 129 11.72 0.20 9.35
CA HIS A 129 12.27 -0.50 8.17
C HIS A 129 13.44 0.26 7.53
N PRO A 130 14.54 0.51 8.27
CA PRO A 130 15.66 1.32 7.79
C PRO A 130 16.38 0.71 6.56
N ASN A 131 16.28 -0.61 6.37
CA ASN A 131 16.92 -1.31 5.25
C ASN A 131 16.10 -1.22 3.95
N THR A 132 14.82 -0.85 4.03
CA THR A 132 13.90 -0.75 2.89
C THR A 132 13.08 0.54 3.01
N PRO A 133 13.73 1.73 2.87
CA PRO A 133 13.04 3.00 3.00
C PRO A 133 11.97 3.17 1.92
N LEU A 134 10.97 4.00 2.24
CA LEU A 134 9.97 4.41 1.26
C LEU A 134 10.64 5.35 0.25
N ALA A 135 10.45 5.07 -1.03
CA ALA A 135 10.93 5.93 -2.10
C ALA A 135 10.02 7.16 -2.26
N GLN A 136 10.61 8.26 -2.69
CA GLN A 136 9.86 9.44 -3.11
C GLN A 136 9.41 9.23 -4.56
N ALA A 137 8.30 8.51 -4.74
CA ALA A 137 7.81 8.06 -6.04
C ALA A 137 6.28 7.90 -6.03
N THR A 138 5.74 7.51 -7.19
CA THR A 138 4.35 7.08 -7.34
C THR A 138 4.20 5.61 -6.92
N TYR A 139 3.06 5.33 -6.30
CA TYR A 139 2.66 4.04 -5.77
C TYR A 139 1.26 3.69 -6.26
N THR A 140 1.04 2.40 -6.52
CA THR A 140 -0.28 1.84 -6.79
C THR A 140 -0.75 1.08 -5.56
N LEU A 141 -1.93 1.40 -5.04
CA LEU A 141 -2.55 0.64 -3.96
C LEU A 141 -3.16 -0.64 -4.53
N HIS A 142 -2.73 -1.76 -3.98
CA HIS A 142 -3.20 -3.10 -4.31
C HIS A 142 -4.04 -3.61 -3.14
N ILE A 143 -5.27 -4.04 -3.41
CA ILE A 143 -6.15 -4.67 -2.43
C ILE A 143 -6.63 -6.01 -3.01
N SER A 144 -6.41 -7.11 -2.31
CA SER A 144 -6.92 -8.43 -2.69
C SER A 144 -7.48 -9.17 -1.48
N ASP A 145 -8.29 -10.20 -1.70
CA ASP A 145 -8.64 -11.16 -0.65
C ASP A 145 -7.54 -12.20 -0.46
N GLU A 146 -7.82 -13.25 0.32
CA GLU A 146 -6.90 -14.36 0.59
C GLU A 146 -6.41 -15.11 -0.66
N ARG A 147 -7.06 -14.92 -1.82
CA ARG A 147 -6.68 -15.55 -3.08
C ARG A 147 -5.58 -14.78 -3.82
N GLY A 148 -5.29 -13.56 -3.38
CA GLY A 148 -4.22 -12.72 -3.93
C GLY A 148 -4.60 -11.97 -5.22
N LEU A 149 -3.64 -11.22 -5.76
CA LEU A 149 -3.85 -10.33 -6.91
C LEU A 149 -4.13 -11.04 -8.24
N SER A 150 -3.70 -12.30 -8.38
CA SER A 150 -3.91 -13.11 -9.59
C SER A 150 -5.16 -13.99 -9.50
N ALA A 151 -6.03 -13.75 -8.52
CA ALA A 151 -7.23 -14.55 -8.32
C ALA A 151 -8.14 -14.49 -9.55
N PRO A 152 -8.62 -15.64 -10.06
CA PRO A 152 -9.56 -15.62 -11.17
C PRO A 152 -10.88 -14.98 -10.74
N ARG A 153 -11.50 -14.27 -11.69
CA ARG A 153 -12.81 -13.68 -11.52
C ARG A 153 -13.83 -14.78 -11.19
N ALA A 154 -14.57 -14.61 -10.11
CA ALA A 154 -15.54 -15.59 -9.63
C ALA A 154 -16.82 -14.90 -9.14
N PRO A 155 -18.00 -15.51 -9.31
CA PRO A 155 -19.28 -14.93 -8.92
C PRO A 155 -19.32 -14.70 -7.40
N GLY A 156 -19.70 -13.49 -6.98
CA GLY A 156 -19.85 -13.12 -5.58
C GLY A 156 -18.55 -13.05 -4.76
N LYS A 157 -17.38 -13.27 -5.37
CA LYS A 157 -16.08 -13.13 -4.70
C LYS A 157 -15.39 -11.83 -5.10
N LEU A 158 -14.52 -11.32 -4.24
CA LEU A 158 -13.83 -10.04 -4.45
C LEU A 158 -12.89 -10.09 -5.67
N GLU A 159 -12.99 -9.13 -6.56
CA GLU A 159 -11.97 -8.91 -7.59
C GLU A 159 -10.85 -8.01 -7.02
N PRO A 160 -9.57 -8.37 -7.21
CA PRO A 160 -8.48 -7.53 -6.73
C PRO A 160 -8.53 -6.13 -7.34
N ASN A 161 -8.18 -5.12 -6.55
CA ASN A 161 -8.19 -3.72 -6.97
C ASN A 161 -6.77 -3.17 -7.05
N THR A 162 -6.46 -2.51 -8.16
CA THR A 162 -5.20 -1.82 -8.43
C THR A 162 -5.45 -0.41 -8.99
N GLY A 163 -6.62 0.17 -8.70
CA GLY A 163 -7.10 1.38 -9.36
C GLY A 163 -6.57 2.69 -8.78
N LEU A 164 -6.12 2.69 -7.52
CA LEU A 164 -5.66 3.89 -6.84
C LEU A 164 -4.15 4.08 -7.03
N GLN A 165 -3.77 5.27 -7.51
CA GLN A 165 -2.40 5.75 -7.52
C GLN A 165 -2.22 6.96 -6.58
N PHE A 166 -1.10 7.01 -5.88
CA PHE A 166 -0.72 8.11 -4.99
C PHE A 166 0.79 8.29 -4.99
N ALA A 167 1.29 9.44 -4.55
CA ALA A 167 2.72 9.72 -4.48
C ALA A 167 3.16 10.04 -3.06
N LEU A 168 4.37 9.58 -2.71
CA LEU A 168 5.02 9.90 -1.44
C LEU A 168 6.15 10.91 -1.67
N TYR A 169 6.35 11.83 -0.73
CA TYR A 169 7.45 12.79 -0.78
C TYR A 169 8.02 13.07 0.62
N THR A 170 9.32 13.37 0.67
CA THR A 170 10.02 13.77 1.90
C THR A 170 10.16 15.29 1.90
N PRO A 171 9.77 15.99 2.97
CA PRO A 171 9.99 17.43 3.05
C PRO A 171 11.47 17.76 3.03
N GLN A 172 11.84 18.81 2.29
CA GLN A 172 13.15 19.43 2.45
C GLN A 172 13.21 20.21 3.78
N PRO A 173 14.33 20.16 4.50
CA PRO A 173 14.52 20.99 5.69
C PRO A 173 14.47 22.47 5.31
N TYR A 174 13.80 23.29 6.12
CA TYR A 174 13.76 24.73 5.92
C TYR A 174 15.15 25.32 6.17
N THR A 175 15.71 25.97 5.15
CA THR A 175 16.93 26.78 5.27
C THR A 175 16.50 28.23 5.48
N ALA A 176 16.89 28.84 6.60
CA ALA A 176 16.56 30.23 6.85
C ALA A 176 17.26 31.14 5.83
N LEU A 177 16.61 32.24 5.45
CA LEU A 177 17.21 33.25 4.56
C LEU A 177 18.54 33.78 5.12
N SER A 178 18.69 33.81 6.45
CA SER A 178 19.93 34.19 7.15
C SER A 178 21.10 33.23 6.91
N ASP A 179 20.83 31.97 6.55
CA ASP A 179 21.80 30.88 6.57
C ASP A 179 22.33 30.49 5.18
N GLY A 180 21.97 31.22 4.11
CA GLY A 180 22.61 30.95 2.81
C GLY A 180 21.95 31.46 1.53
N TRP A 181 20.81 32.18 1.57
CA TRP A 181 20.28 32.76 0.34
C TRP A 181 20.97 34.10 0.04
N SER A 182 22.13 34.02 -0.62
CA SER A 182 22.78 35.17 -1.27
C SER A 182 22.30 35.21 -2.72
N CYS A 183 21.38 36.12 -3.03
CA CYS A 183 20.99 36.36 -4.41
C CYS A 183 22.13 37.09 -5.16
N ALA A 184 22.86 36.34 -5.98
CA ALA A 184 24.00 36.83 -6.77
C ALA A 184 23.64 38.02 -7.69
N ALA A 185 22.36 38.20 -8.03
CA ALA A 185 21.84 39.29 -8.86
C ALA A 185 21.04 40.37 -8.09
N CYS A 186 20.73 40.16 -6.80
CA CYS A 186 19.97 41.14 -6.01
C CYS A 186 20.88 42.19 -5.37
N ASN A 187 22.19 41.93 -5.36
CA ASN A 187 23.21 42.87 -4.89
C ASN A 187 23.96 43.59 -6.03
N SER A 188 23.34 43.70 -7.23
CA SER A 188 23.88 44.46 -8.37
C SER A 188 23.92 45.98 -8.15
N ALA A 189 23.92 46.45 -6.90
CA ALA A 189 24.21 47.83 -6.53
C ALA A 189 25.70 48.05 -6.15
N THR A 190 26.54 47.01 -6.09
CA THR A 190 27.97 47.17 -5.73
C THR A 190 28.99 46.61 -6.73
N SER A 191 28.59 46.16 -7.93
CA SER A 191 29.54 45.80 -9.00
C SER A 191 29.73 46.88 -10.08
N ILE A 192 29.55 48.16 -9.72
CA ILE A 192 30.01 49.30 -10.53
C ILE A 192 31.55 49.26 -10.69
N ALA A 193 32.26 48.47 -9.87
CA ALA A 193 33.72 48.30 -9.92
C ALA A 193 34.25 47.51 -11.14
N SER A 194 33.40 47.00 -12.05
CA SER A 194 33.87 46.27 -13.23
C SER A 194 33.04 46.52 -14.49
N HIS A 195 32.53 47.74 -14.67
CA HIS A 195 31.96 48.11 -15.96
C HIS A 195 33.08 48.37 -16.99
N PRO A 196 33.06 47.72 -18.17
CA PRO A 196 34.02 48.00 -19.26
C PRO A 196 33.98 49.46 -19.75
N ALA A 197 32.95 50.22 -19.36
CA ALA A 197 32.87 51.66 -19.58
C ALA A 197 34.01 52.45 -18.88
N PHE A 198 34.42 52.08 -17.67
CA PHE A 198 35.50 52.82 -16.96
C PHE A 198 36.86 52.65 -17.65
N ILE A 199 37.16 51.46 -18.19
CA ILE A 199 38.39 51.21 -18.95
C ILE A 199 38.39 52.07 -20.22
N SER A 200 37.24 52.17 -20.91
CA SER A 200 37.14 52.99 -22.12
C SER A 200 37.37 54.49 -21.85
N ILE A 201 36.84 55.02 -20.74
CA ILE A 201 37.02 56.44 -20.36
C ILE A 201 38.49 56.75 -20.06
N PHE A 202 39.20 55.88 -19.33
CA PHE A 202 40.62 56.08 -19.02
C PHE A 202 41.50 56.03 -20.28
N VAL A 203 41.23 55.11 -21.20
CA VAL A 203 41.99 54.99 -22.46
C VAL A 203 41.77 56.23 -23.35
N SER A 204 40.53 56.70 -23.47
CA SER A 204 40.23 57.91 -24.26
C SER A 204 40.91 59.18 -23.70
N LEU A 205 40.92 59.35 -22.38
CA LEU A 205 41.60 60.47 -21.72
C LEU A 205 43.11 60.45 -21.96
N LEU A 206 43.72 59.27 -21.90
CA LEU A 206 45.16 59.10 -22.10
C LEU A 206 45.56 59.39 -23.56
N VAL A 207 44.75 58.96 -24.53
CA VAL A 207 44.96 59.28 -25.96
C VAL A 207 44.83 60.79 -26.20
N MET A 208 43.81 61.46 -25.67
CA MET A 208 43.66 62.91 -25.80
C MET A 208 44.83 63.68 -25.20
N PHE A 209 45.33 63.25 -24.04
CA PHE A 209 46.47 63.90 -23.39
C PHE A 209 47.76 63.75 -24.20
N LEU A 210 48.06 62.55 -24.69
CA LEU A 210 49.24 62.32 -25.53
C LEU A 210 49.17 63.06 -26.88
N SER A 211 47.99 63.11 -27.51
CA SER A 211 47.78 63.90 -28.72
C SER A 211 47.93 65.41 -28.48
N GLY A 212 47.43 65.91 -27.34
CA GLY A 212 47.59 67.31 -26.94
C GLY A 212 49.04 67.71 -26.68
N VAL A 213 49.81 66.87 -25.98
CA VAL A 213 51.23 67.13 -25.70
C VAL A 213 52.08 67.08 -26.98
N HIS A 214 51.71 66.23 -27.94
CA HIS A 214 52.39 66.16 -29.23
C HIS A 214 52.17 67.42 -30.09
N LEU A 215 50.97 68.00 -30.08
CA LEU A 215 50.68 69.26 -30.78
C LEU A 215 51.42 70.46 -30.16
N VAL A 216 51.50 70.52 -28.82
CA VAL A 216 52.21 71.61 -28.12
C VAL A 216 53.72 71.55 -28.39
N ARG A 217 54.33 70.36 -28.44
CA ARG A 217 55.77 70.22 -28.77
C ARG A 217 56.12 70.49 -30.23
N HIS A 218 55.14 70.39 -31.15
CA HIS A 218 55.36 70.66 -32.58
C HIS A 218 55.06 72.12 -32.97
N SER A 219 54.59 72.94 -32.02
CA SER A 219 54.31 74.37 -32.17
C SER A 219 55.42 75.30 -31.63
N ARG A 220 56.60 74.74 -31.36
CA ARG A 220 57.84 75.48 -31.06
C ARG A 220 58.88 75.25 -32.14
#